data_AF-A0A970HPP5-F1
#
_entry.id   AF-A0A970HPP5-F1
#
_cell.length_a   1.000
_cell.length_b   1.000
_cell.length_c   1.000
_cell.angle_alpha   90.00
_cell.angle_beta   90.00
_cell.angle_gamma   90.00
#
_symmetry.space_group_name_H-M   'P 1'
#
loop_
_entity.id
_entity.type
_entity.pdbx_description
1 polymer ?
#
loop_
_entity_poly.entity_id
_entity_poly.type
_entity_poly.pdbx_seq_one_letter_code
_entity_poly.pdbx_strand_id
1 'polypeptide(L)'
;MKKRTARAITAVLMAVLFCTSIFMCSCGDKSKTMTLYTWEGMFPQEVLDDFEESTGIKINYVSFDFNETMLAKLESAKGGTYDLIIADDYIIETVIKEGLAQKLDKSKLKNYENINPIYQSQFYDPDNEYTVPYGAGVQTIVYNPDKVSIDITGYADLWDKSLVNSVGIIANYRVINGMALKVLGESYNTKDLDKIAAAGEKLKELAPNIRIIKDDNLQDDLISGEISAAVMYTSQVTMAMLADPSLKVVYPKEGIG
;
A
#
# COMPACT_ATOMS: atom_id res chain seq x y z
N MET A 1 -18.84 -20.87 76.26
CA MET A 1 -19.64 -21.25 75.05
C MET A 1 -19.87 -20.10 74.07
N LYS A 2 -20.15 -18.85 74.50
CA LYS A 2 -20.45 -17.71 73.61
C LYS A 2 -19.35 -17.25 72.62
N LYS A 3 -18.06 -17.47 72.91
CA LYS A 3 -16.95 -17.06 71.99
C LYS A 3 -16.70 -18.02 70.83
N ARG A 4 -17.11 -19.29 70.94
CA ARG A 4 -16.94 -20.30 69.87
C ARG A 4 -18.03 -20.20 68.82
N THR A 5 -19.25 -19.85 69.21
CA THR A 5 -20.38 -19.63 68.29
C THR A 5 -20.21 -18.37 67.44
N ALA A 6 -19.65 -17.29 68.00
CA ALA A 6 -19.37 -16.06 67.24
C ALA A 6 -18.35 -16.28 66.11
N ARG A 7 -17.25 -17.02 66.36
CA ARG A 7 -16.24 -17.34 65.33
C ARG A 7 -16.78 -18.25 64.23
N ALA A 8 -17.70 -19.16 64.55
CA ALA A 8 -18.33 -20.02 63.56
C ALA A 8 -19.28 -19.24 62.63
N ILE A 9 -20.02 -18.26 63.16
CA ILE A 9 -20.92 -17.41 62.36
C ILE A 9 -20.13 -16.47 61.45
N THR A 10 -19.00 -15.91 61.90
CA THR A 10 -18.14 -15.06 61.05
C THR A 10 -17.46 -15.84 59.92
N ALA A 11 -17.06 -17.09 60.18
CA ALA A 11 -16.45 -17.95 59.16
C ALA A 11 -17.46 -18.38 58.07
N VAL A 12 -18.72 -18.62 58.43
CA VAL A 12 -19.78 -18.96 57.46
C VAL A 12 -20.19 -17.75 56.62
N LEU A 13 -20.24 -16.54 57.20
CA LEU A 13 -20.50 -15.31 56.43
C LEU A 13 -19.36 -14.96 55.46
N MET A 14 -18.09 -15.18 55.82
CA MET A 14 -16.97 -15.03 54.88
C MET A 14 -16.98 -16.07 53.76
N ALA A 15 -17.38 -17.31 54.04
CA ALA A 15 -17.46 -18.36 53.01
C ALA A 15 -18.59 -18.10 51.99
N VAL A 16 -19.72 -17.52 52.42
CA VAL A 16 -20.82 -17.14 51.52
C VAL A 16 -20.46 -15.91 50.68
N LEU A 17 -19.70 -14.96 51.22
CA LEU A 17 -19.16 -13.81 50.48
C LEU A 17 -18.01 -14.17 49.53
N PHE A 18 -17.33 -15.32 49.73
CA PHE A 18 -16.30 -15.80 48.81
C PHE A 18 -16.86 -16.69 47.69
N CYS A 19 -18.02 -17.33 47.91
CA CYS A 19 -18.67 -18.18 46.90
C CYS A 19 -19.56 -17.41 45.90
N THR A 20 -20.04 -16.21 46.21
CA THR A 20 -20.78 -15.37 45.25
C THR A 20 -19.89 -14.65 44.25
N SER A 21 -18.57 -14.67 44.44
CA SER A 21 -17.58 -14.02 43.56
C SER A 21 -17.10 -14.88 42.39
N ILE A 22 -17.56 -16.14 42.28
CA ILE A 22 -17.02 -17.14 41.32
C ILE A 22 -17.99 -17.43 40.16
N PHE A 23 -19.13 -16.75 40.07
CA PHE A 23 -20.12 -16.98 38.99
C PHE A 23 -20.47 -15.74 38.15
N MET A 24 -19.56 -14.76 38.05
CA MET A 24 -19.46 -13.96 36.82
C MET A 24 -18.39 -14.58 35.94
N CYS A 25 -18.76 -15.66 35.26
CA CYS A 25 -18.15 -15.98 33.98
C CYS A 25 -18.55 -14.83 33.04
N SER A 26 -17.78 -13.75 33.08
CA SER A 26 -17.72 -12.82 31.98
C SER A 26 -17.18 -13.63 30.81
N CYS A 27 -18.08 -14.15 29.98
CA CYS A 27 -17.80 -14.25 28.55
C CYS A 27 -17.60 -12.82 28.06
N GLY A 28 -16.50 -12.20 28.46
CA GLY A 28 -15.94 -11.09 27.73
C GLY A 28 -15.53 -11.71 26.41
N ASP A 29 -16.31 -11.44 25.36
CA ASP A 29 -15.77 -11.49 24.02
C ASP A 29 -14.45 -10.72 24.08
N LYS A 30 -13.33 -11.45 24.10
CA LYS A 30 -12.06 -10.86 23.75
C LYS A 30 -12.22 -10.54 22.28
N SER A 31 -12.77 -9.35 22.02
CA SER A 31 -12.75 -8.69 20.72
C SER A 31 -11.36 -8.96 20.15
N LYS A 32 -11.29 -9.87 19.18
CA LYS A 32 -10.02 -10.24 18.57
C LYS A 32 -9.57 -9.03 17.78
N THR A 33 -8.35 -8.58 17.99
CA THR A 33 -7.78 -7.50 17.18
C THR A 33 -6.93 -8.12 16.08
N MET A 34 -7.08 -7.62 14.87
CA MET A 34 -6.19 -7.86 13.73
C MET A 34 -5.39 -6.59 13.47
N THR A 35 -4.08 -6.69 13.39
CA THR A 35 -3.21 -5.57 13.03
C THR A 35 -2.96 -5.57 11.53
N LEU A 36 -3.50 -4.57 10.84
CA LEU A 36 -3.31 -4.30 9.42
C LEU A 36 -2.19 -3.28 9.23
N TYR A 37 -1.18 -3.58 8.41
CA TYR A 37 -0.06 -2.68 8.13
C TYR A 37 0.05 -2.38 6.63
N THR A 38 -0.33 -1.17 6.23
CA THR A 38 -0.33 -0.74 4.82
C THR A 38 -0.23 0.78 4.70
N TRP A 39 -0.36 1.38 3.51
CA TRP A 39 -0.38 2.83 3.36
C TRP A 39 -1.62 3.47 4.01
N GLU A 40 -1.56 4.77 4.29
CA GLU A 40 -2.74 5.51 4.75
C GLU A 40 -3.82 5.56 3.65
N GLY A 41 -5.10 5.48 4.03
CA GLY A 41 -6.21 5.62 3.08
C GLY A 41 -6.44 4.47 2.10
N MET A 42 -5.77 3.32 2.27
CA MET A 42 -5.94 2.15 1.38
C MET A 42 -7.36 1.58 1.40
N PHE A 43 -8.08 1.76 2.50
CA PHE A 43 -9.47 1.32 2.63
C PHE A 43 -10.35 2.51 2.99
N PRO A 44 -11.52 2.66 2.33
CA PRO A 44 -12.59 3.50 2.84
C PRO A 44 -12.97 3.07 4.26
N GLN A 45 -13.23 4.03 5.16
CA GLN A 45 -13.57 3.73 6.55
C GLN A 45 -14.79 2.80 6.67
N GLU A 46 -15.79 2.97 5.80
CA GLU A 46 -16.98 2.12 5.75
C GLU A 46 -16.66 0.64 5.54
N VAL A 47 -15.63 0.30 4.76
CA VAL A 47 -15.22 -1.10 4.53
C VAL A 47 -14.61 -1.71 5.79
N LEU A 48 -13.84 -0.89 6.54
CA LEU A 48 -13.24 -1.32 7.80
C LEU A 48 -14.33 -1.52 8.86
N ASP A 49 -15.28 -0.59 8.96
CA ASP A 49 -16.38 -0.64 9.91
C ASP A 49 -17.30 -1.85 9.64
N ASP A 50 -17.67 -2.10 8.37
CA ASP A 50 -18.47 -3.26 7.95
C ASP A 50 -17.76 -4.58 8.29
N PHE A 51 -16.43 -4.64 8.14
CA PHE A 51 -15.65 -5.80 8.54
C PHE A 51 -15.70 -6.02 10.05
N GLU A 52 -15.51 -4.96 10.85
CA GLU A 52 -15.57 -5.07 12.31
C GLU A 52 -16.97 -5.48 12.80
N GLU A 53 -18.03 -4.93 12.21
CA GLU A 53 -19.42 -5.25 12.56
C GLU A 53 -19.77 -6.70 12.21
N SER A 54 -19.41 -7.14 11.00
CA SER A 54 -19.77 -8.47 10.50
C SER A 54 -18.98 -9.62 11.15
N THR A 55 -17.77 -9.34 11.64
CA THR A 55 -16.87 -10.38 12.18
C THR A 55 -16.67 -10.29 13.70
N GLY A 56 -16.93 -9.13 14.31
CA GLY A 56 -16.57 -8.83 15.69
C GLY A 56 -15.05 -8.68 15.93
N ILE A 57 -14.24 -8.66 14.86
CA ILE A 57 -12.78 -8.48 14.92
C ILE A 57 -12.48 -7.00 14.78
N LYS A 58 -11.72 -6.43 15.71
CA LYS A 58 -11.26 -5.04 15.65
C LYS A 58 -10.02 -4.90 14.78
N ILE A 59 -9.93 -3.82 14.01
CA ILE A 59 -8.78 -3.51 13.16
C ILE A 59 -7.90 -2.49 13.89
N ASN A 60 -6.65 -2.89 14.15
CA ASN A 60 -5.59 -1.98 14.50
C ASN A 60 -4.87 -1.57 13.21
N TYR A 61 -5.22 -0.43 12.65
CA TYR A 61 -4.64 0.08 11.41
C TYR A 61 -3.32 0.81 11.70
N VAL A 62 -2.24 0.33 11.10
CA VAL A 62 -0.92 0.95 11.17
C VAL A 62 -0.54 1.39 9.77
N SER A 63 -0.07 2.64 9.62
CA SER A 63 0.36 3.17 8.32
C SER A 63 1.89 3.17 8.13
N PHE A 64 2.33 3.07 6.88
CA PHE A 64 3.70 3.40 6.45
C PHE A 64 3.70 4.21 5.16
N ASP A 65 4.77 4.99 4.96
CA ASP A 65 4.95 5.81 3.75
C ASP A 65 5.73 5.06 2.66
N PHE A 66 6.74 4.28 3.07
CA PHE A 66 7.62 3.55 2.15
C PHE A 66 7.74 2.08 2.52
N ASN A 67 7.83 1.22 1.50
CA ASN A 67 8.03 -0.23 1.64
C ASN A 67 9.28 -0.58 2.47
N GLU A 68 10.36 0.20 2.35
CA GLU A 68 11.60 -0.02 3.09
C GLU A 68 11.41 0.22 4.59
N THR A 69 10.61 1.24 4.95
CA THR A 69 10.22 1.49 6.35
C THR A 69 9.39 0.33 6.90
N MET A 70 8.49 -0.21 6.08
CA MET A 70 7.72 -1.39 6.43
C MET A 70 8.63 -2.60 6.67
N LEU A 71 9.52 -2.93 5.72
CA LEU A 71 10.44 -4.07 5.82
C LEU A 71 11.32 -3.96 7.08
N ALA A 72 11.94 -2.81 7.33
CA ALA A 72 12.78 -2.58 8.51
C ALA A 72 12.03 -2.82 9.83
N LYS A 73 10.73 -2.50 9.90
CA LYS A 73 9.89 -2.81 11.07
C LYS A 73 9.60 -4.31 11.18
N LEU A 74 9.34 -5.01 10.08
CA LEU A 74 9.14 -6.47 10.11
C LEU A 74 10.37 -7.21 10.61
N GLU A 75 11.55 -6.83 10.10
CA GLU A 75 12.85 -7.38 10.52
C GLU A 75 13.07 -7.17 12.01
N SER A 76 12.83 -5.94 12.50
CA SER A 76 12.99 -5.57 13.90
C SER A 76 12.03 -6.33 14.82
N ALA A 77 10.79 -6.53 14.37
CA ALA A 77 9.78 -7.29 15.09
C ALA A 77 10.02 -8.81 15.06
N LYS A 78 10.88 -9.30 14.15
CA LYS A 78 11.09 -10.73 13.86
C LYS A 78 9.80 -11.47 13.50
N GLY A 79 8.86 -10.77 12.85
CA GLY A 79 7.54 -11.29 12.51
C GLY A 79 6.55 -11.37 13.69
N GLY A 80 5.28 -11.69 13.39
CA GLY A 80 4.25 -11.95 14.40
C GLY A 80 3.64 -10.72 15.10
N THR A 81 4.05 -9.51 14.74
CA THR A 81 3.46 -8.24 15.23
C THR A 81 2.31 -7.75 14.35
N TYR A 82 2.34 -8.10 13.07
CA TYR A 82 1.36 -7.69 12.07
C TYR A 82 0.67 -8.92 11.52
N ASP A 83 -0.66 -8.90 11.42
CA ASP A 83 -1.47 -10.03 10.96
C ASP A 83 -1.64 -10.01 9.44
N LEU A 84 -1.77 -8.82 8.84
CA LEU A 84 -1.89 -8.60 7.41
C LEU A 84 -1.07 -7.39 6.98
N ILE A 85 -0.35 -7.55 5.88
CA ILE A 85 0.45 -6.49 5.26
C ILE A 85 0.04 -6.39 3.80
N ILE A 86 -0.12 -5.16 3.30
CA ILE A 86 -0.30 -4.88 1.89
C ILE A 86 0.82 -3.94 1.49
N ALA A 87 1.67 -4.40 0.57
CA ALA A 87 2.90 -3.76 0.15
C ALA A 87 3.22 -4.12 -1.31
N ASP A 88 4.21 -3.47 -1.91
CA ASP A 88 4.55 -3.67 -3.32
C ASP A 88 5.26 -5.01 -3.59
N ASP A 89 5.11 -5.51 -4.81
CA ASP A 89 5.63 -6.80 -5.27
C ASP A 89 7.11 -7.06 -4.94
N TYR A 90 7.98 -6.08 -5.20
CA TYR A 90 9.43 -6.23 -5.05
C TYR A 90 9.85 -6.35 -3.60
N ILE A 91 9.15 -5.68 -2.66
CA ILE A 91 9.50 -5.75 -1.24
C ILE A 91 8.98 -7.06 -0.65
N ILE A 92 7.82 -7.54 -1.13
CA ILE A 92 7.23 -8.82 -0.71
C ILE A 92 8.16 -9.98 -1.07
N GLU A 93 8.86 -9.94 -2.21
CA GLU A 93 9.90 -10.93 -2.54
C GLU A 93 10.94 -11.05 -1.41
N THR A 94 11.42 -9.92 -0.88
CA THR A 94 12.38 -9.88 0.24
C THR A 94 11.77 -10.39 1.53
N VAL A 95 10.54 -9.95 1.87
CA VAL A 95 9.80 -10.42 3.06
C VAL A 95 9.67 -11.94 3.07
N ILE A 96 9.37 -12.55 1.92
CA ILE A 96 9.26 -14.02 1.78
C ILE A 96 10.64 -14.67 1.92
N LYS A 97 11.67 -14.16 1.24
CA LYS A 97 13.05 -14.69 1.30
C LYS A 97 13.63 -14.68 2.70
N GLU A 98 13.30 -13.66 3.49
CA GLU A 98 13.76 -13.52 4.88
C GLU A 98 12.91 -14.31 5.89
N GLY A 99 11.86 -15.00 5.43
CA GLY A 99 11.00 -15.81 6.29
C GLY A 99 10.10 -14.99 7.21
N LEU A 100 9.81 -13.73 6.84
CA LEU A 100 8.99 -12.81 7.62
C LEU A 100 7.48 -12.97 7.33
N ALA A 101 7.13 -13.72 6.27
CA ALA A 101 5.76 -14.11 5.94
C ALA A 101 5.51 -15.60 6.15
N GLN A 102 4.29 -15.95 6.57
CA GLN A 102 3.82 -17.33 6.66
C GLN A 102 3.09 -17.75 5.37
N LYS A 103 3.11 -19.04 5.06
CA LYS A 103 2.30 -19.58 3.96
C LYS A 103 0.81 -19.40 4.27
N LEU A 104 0.04 -19.04 3.25
CA LEU A 104 -1.40 -18.91 3.34
C LEU A 104 -2.08 -20.28 3.32
N ASP A 105 -3.04 -20.46 4.22
CA ASP A 105 -3.97 -21.58 4.16
C ASP A 105 -5.10 -21.24 3.17
N LYS A 106 -4.88 -21.52 1.88
CA LYS A 106 -5.85 -21.22 0.81
C LYS A 106 -7.21 -21.87 1.01
N SER A 107 -7.31 -22.95 1.79
CA SER A 107 -8.60 -23.59 2.12
C SER A 107 -9.55 -22.66 2.90
N LYS A 108 -9.01 -21.63 3.57
CA LYS A 108 -9.78 -20.60 4.30
C LYS A 108 -10.15 -19.40 3.44
N LEU A 109 -9.56 -19.27 2.25
CA LEU A 109 -9.76 -18.14 1.35
C LEU A 109 -10.88 -18.45 0.35
N LYS A 110 -12.13 -18.36 0.82
CA LYS A 110 -13.33 -18.75 0.04
C LYS A 110 -13.47 -18.03 -1.31
N ASN A 111 -12.90 -16.84 -1.44
CA ASN A 111 -13.00 -16.01 -2.65
C ASN A 111 -11.73 -16.04 -3.52
N TYR A 112 -10.75 -16.89 -3.19
CA TYR A 112 -9.45 -16.92 -3.89
C TYR A 112 -9.58 -17.28 -5.38
N GLU A 113 -10.59 -18.08 -5.73
CA GLU A 113 -10.91 -18.48 -7.10
C GLU A 113 -11.42 -17.33 -7.99
N ASN A 114 -11.84 -16.21 -7.40
CA ASN A 114 -12.29 -15.02 -8.16
C ASN A 114 -11.12 -14.18 -8.70
N ILE A 115 -9.89 -14.48 -8.30
CA ILE A 115 -8.71 -13.72 -8.69
C ILE A 115 -8.36 -14.06 -10.14
N ASN A 116 -8.20 -13.04 -10.98
CA ASN A 116 -7.78 -13.23 -12.36
C ASN A 116 -6.37 -13.89 -12.38
N PRO A 117 -6.20 -15.05 -13.04
CA PRO A 117 -4.93 -15.77 -13.08
C PRO A 117 -3.73 -14.96 -13.60
N ILE A 118 -3.96 -13.88 -14.36
CA ILE A 118 -2.86 -13.01 -14.83
C ILE A 118 -2.08 -12.35 -13.69
N TYR A 119 -2.70 -12.19 -12.52
CA TYR A 119 -2.07 -11.58 -11.33
C TYR A 119 -1.48 -12.61 -10.36
N GLN A 120 -1.46 -13.89 -10.74
CA GLN A 120 -0.91 -14.98 -9.96
C GLN A 120 0.43 -15.45 -10.54
N SER A 121 1.17 -16.25 -9.78
CA SER A 121 2.45 -16.85 -10.16
C SER A 121 3.49 -15.85 -10.63
N GLN A 122 3.52 -14.69 -9.96
CA GLN A 122 4.46 -13.61 -10.26
C GLN A 122 5.83 -13.92 -9.64
N PHE A 123 6.86 -13.18 -10.07
CA PHE A 123 8.26 -13.43 -9.70
C PHE A 123 8.52 -13.48 -8.18
N TYR A 124 7.71 -12.75 -7.40
CA TYR A 124 7.82 -12.67 -5.95
C TYR A 124 7.16 -13.84 -5.21
N ASP A 125 6.23 -14.55 -5.83
CA ASP A 125 5.54 -15.72 -5.26
C ASP A 125 5.05 -16.68 -6.37
N PRO A 126 5.96 -17.42 -7.04
CA PRO A 126 5.64 -18.19 -8.24
C PRO A 126 4.60 -19.31 -8.01
N ASP A 127 4.60 -19.90 -6.81
CA ASP A 127 3.68 -20.96 -6.40
C ASP A 127 2.43 -20.41 -5.69
N ASN A 128 2.32 -19.08 -5.58
CA ASN A 128 1.25 -18.35 -4.91
C ASN A 128 1.06 -18.77 -3.44
N GLU A 129 2.11 -19.15 -2.73
CA GLU A 129 1.99 -19.73 -1.38
C GLU A 129 1.82 -18.67 -0.29
N TYR A 130 2.17 -17.41 -0.56
CA TYR A 130 2.32 -16.37 0.46
C TYR A 130 1.42 -15.16 0.23
N THR A 131 0.96 -14.94 -1.00
CA THR A 131 0.33 -13.68 -1.40
C THR A 131 -1.09 -13.84 -1.94
N VAL A 132 -1.87 -12.75 -1.80
CA VAL A 132 -3.16 -12.55 -2.46
C VAL A 132 -3.08 -11.21 -3.19
N PRO A 133 -3.27 -11.15 -4.52
CA PRO A 133 -3.33 -9.88 -5.23
C PRO A 133 -4.44 -8.98 -4.68
N TYR A 134 -4.08 -7.77 -4.25
CA TYR A 134 -5.02 -6.77 -3.73
C TYR A 134 -5.45 -5.79 -4.82
N GLY A 135 -4.47 -5.10 -5.41
CA GLY A 135 -4.69 -4.16 -6.50
C GLY A 135 -3.52 -4.24 -7.47
N ALA A 136 -3.84 -4.27 -8.76
CA ALA A 136 -2.84 -4.12 -9.81
C ALA A 136 -2.97 -2.71 -10.38
N GLY A 137 -1.83 -2.09 -10.64
CA GLY A 137 -1.78 -0.78 -11.24
C GLY A 137 -0.50 -0.62 -12.04
N VAL A 138 -0.52 0.38 -12.90
CA VAL A 138 0.66 0.81 -13.63
C VAL A 138 0.75 2.32 -13.53
N GLN A 139 1.93 2.87 -13.71
CA GLN A 139 2.09 4.30 -13.92
C GLN A 139 1.86 4.64 -15.40
N THR A 140 1.09 5.68 -15.65
CA THR A 140 0.84 6.22 -16.99
C THR A 140 1.13 7.72 -17.00
N ILE A 141 1.26 8.29 -18.19
CA ILE A 141 1.30 9.74 -18.34
C ILE A 141 -0.14 10.22 -18.54
N VAL A 142 -0.53 11.30 -17.86
CA VAL A 142 -1.81 11.97 -18.08
C VAL A 142 -1.54 13.44 -18.30
N TYR A 143 -2.23 14.07 -19.25
CA TYR A 143 -2.04 15.49 -19.52
C TYR A 143 -3.32 16.19 -19.95
N ASN A 144 -3.36 17.51 -19.73
CA ASN A 144 -4.42 18.38 -20.22
C ASN A 144 -4.08 18.85 -21.65
N PRO A 145 -4.85 18.44 -22.68
CA PRO A 145 -4.54 18.78 -24.07
C PRO A 145 -4.69 20.28 -24.40
N ASP A 146 -5.39 21.06 -23.59
CA ASP A 146 -5.52 22.51 -23.78
C ASP A 146 -4.29 23.27 -23.23
N LYS A 147 -3.48 22.62 -22.39
CA LYS A 147 -2.28 23.21 -21.77
C LYS A 147 -0.97 22.70 -22.34
N VAL A 148 -0.99 21.55 -23.01
CA VAL A 148 0.19 20.93 -23.61
C VAL A 148 0.13 21.06 -25.12
N SER A 149 1.15 21.70 -25.71
CA SER A 149 1.22 22.00 -27.14
C SER A 149 1.83 20.87 -28.00
N ILE A 150 2.47 19.90 -27.36
CA ILE A 150 3.10 18.75 -28.01
C ILE A 150 2.20 17.50 -27.90
N ASP A 151 2.40 16.55 -28.81
CA ASP A 151 1.81 15.22 -28.66
C ASP A 151 2.70 14.38 -27.74
N ILE A 152 2.20 14.01 -26.57
CA ILE A 152 2.93 13.16 -25.63
C ILE A 152 2.62 11.70 -25.96
N THR A 153 3.67 10.95 -26.29
CA THR A 153 3.62 9.53 -26.68
C THR A 153 4.42 8.64 -25.72
N GLY A 154 5.30 9.23 -24.92
CA GLY A 154 6.25 8.51 -24.09
C GLY A 154 6.89 9.39 -23.03
N TYR A 155 7.71 8.76 -22.18
CA TYR A 155 8.45 9.47 -21.15
C TYR A 155 9.41 10.49 -21.73
N ALA A 156 10.02 10.23 -22.88
CA ALA A 156 10.99 11.13 -23.49
C ALA A 156 10.38 12.52 -23.79
N ASP A 157 9.08 12.59 -24.08
CA ASP A 157 8.39 13.84 -24.39
C ASP A 157 8.25 14.75 -23.15
N LEU A 158 8.38 14.20 -21.93
CA LEU A 158 8.37 14.99 -20.69
C LEU A 158 9.61 15.88 -20.53
N TRP A 159 10.67 15.66 -21.32
CA TRP A 159 11.87 16.52 -21.37
C TRP A 159 11.70 17.74 -22.30
N ASP A 160 10.54 17.90 -22.95
CA ASP A 160 10.30 19.04 -23.84
C ASP A 160 10.30 20.38 -23.08
N LYS A 161 10.95 21.40 -23.64
CA LYS A 161 11.10 22.71 -22.98
C LYS A 161 9.79 23.47 -22.81
N SER A 162 8.73 23.12 -23.55
CA SER A 162 7.39 23.68 -23.35
C SER A 162 6.76 23.24 -22.03
N LEU A 163 7.29 22.20 -21.38
CA LEU A 163 6.80 21.66 -20.11
C LEU A 163 7.58 22.16 -18.88
N VAL A 164 8.43 23.18 -19.03
CA VAL A 164 9.19 23.78 -17.91
C VAL A 164 8.24 24.16 -16.76
N ASN A 165 8.59 23.73 -15.55
CA ASN A 165 7.84 23.98 -14.31
C ASN A 165 6.34 23.61 -14.40
N SER A 166 6.02 22.50 -15.08
CA SER A 166 4.64 22.12 -15.40
C SER A 166 4.33 20.62 -15.23
N VAL A 167 5.35 19.78 -14.96
CA VAL A 167 5.19 18.33 -14.82
C VAL A 167 5.09 17.93 -13.35
N GLY A 168 4.09 17.12 -13.01
CA GLY A 168 3.99 16.41 -11.73
C GLY A 168 4.48 14.96 -11.85
N ILE A 169 5.15 14.44 -10.83
CA ILE A 169 5.55 13.02 -10.80
C ILE A 169 5.27 12.44 -9.41
N ILE A 170 4.80 11.19 -9.40
CA ILE A 170 4.73 10.39 -8.18
C ILE A 170 6.06 10.35 -7.43
N ALA A 171 6.02 10.53 -6.10
CA ALA A 171 7.19 10.54 -5.23
C ALA A 171 7.80 9.13 -4.97
N ASN A 172 7.92 8.30 -6.01
CA ASN A 172 8.49 6.96 -5.93
C ASN A 172 9.82 6.89 -6.70
N TYR A 173 10.90 6.56 -6.00
CA TYR A 173 12.25 6.55 -6.57
C TYR A 173 12.43 5.50 -7.69
N ARG A 174 11.72 4.36 -7.61
CA ARG A 174 11.74 3.33 -8.68
C ARG A 174 11.04 3.84 -9.93
N VAL A 175 9.90 4.53 -9.76
CA VAL A 175 9.17 5.15 -10.88
C VAL A 175 10.02 6.24 -11.53
N ILE A 176 10.51 7.20 -10.74
CA ILE A 176 11.30 8.34 -11.23
C ILE A 176 12.55 7.83 -11.98
N ASN A 177 13.34 6.95 -11.36
CA ASN A 177 14.54 6.42 -12.00
C ASN A 177 14.21 5.51 -13.19
N GLY A 178 13.15 4.71 -13.08
CA GLY A 178 12.66 3.85 -14.14
C GLY A 178 12.34 4.64 -15.42
N MET A 179 11.63 5.76 -15.30
CA MET A 179 11.31 6.62 -16.43
C MET A 179 12.57 7.01 -17.21
N ALA A 180 13.59 7.50 -16.51
CA ALA A 180 14.86 7.88 -17.12
C ALA A 180 15.58 6.68 -17.73
N LEU A 181 15.57 5.51 -17.07
CA LEU A 181 16.11 4.28 -17.62
C LEU A 181 15.43 3.89 -18.94
N LYS A 182 14.10 3.94 -19.03
CA LYS A 182 13.37 3.62 -20.27
C LYS A 182 13.65 4.62 -21.38
N VAL A 183 13.79 5.91 -21.07
CA VAL A 183 14.24 6.92 -22.03
C VAL A 183 15.64 6.59 -22.57
N LEU A 184 16.51 6.00 -21.75
CA LEU A 184 17.84 5.52 -22.14
C LEU A 184 17.82 4.12 -22.80
N GLY A 185 16.66 3.50 -22.98
CA GLY A 185 16.52 2.16 -23.58
C GLY A 185 16.85 1.01 -22.61
N GLU A 186 16.89 1.28 -21.31
CA GLU A 186 17.27 0.34 -20.27
C GLU A 186 16.07 -0.25 -19.52
N SER A 187 16.29 -1.39 -18.87
CA SER A 187 15.27 -2.02 -18.02
C SER A 187 15.05 -1.23 -16.73
N TYR A 188 13.78 -1.13 -16.29
CA TYR A 188 13.41 -0.63 -14.95
C TYR A 188 14.10 -1.41 -13.82
N ASN A 189 14.45 -2.66 -14.08
CA ASN A 189 14.97 -3.62 -13.11
C ASN A 189 16.47 -3.90 -13.32
N THR A 190 17.19 -3.03 -14.04
CA THR A 190 18.65 -3.16 -14.17
C THR A 190 19.32 -3.09 -12.80
N LYS A 191 20.38 -3.89 -12.62
CA LYS A 191 21.27 -3.89 -11.44
C LYS A 191 22.63 -3.28 -11.74
N ASP A 192 22.82 -2.79 -12.96
CA ASP A 192 24.06 -2.16 -13.43
C ASP A 192 24.13 -0.72 -12.90
N LEU A 193 25.14 -0.47 -12.05
CA LEU A 193 25.31 0.81 -11.39
C LEU A 193 25.65 1.95 -12.35
N ASP A 194 26.33 1.66 -13.46
CA ASP A 194 26.70 2.70 -14.44
C ASP A 194 25.45 3.16 -15.19
N LYS A 195 24.54 2.24 -15.51
CA LYS A 195 23.25 2.56 -16.13
C LYS A 195 22.34 3.35 -15.18
N ILE A 196 22.32 2.98 -13.90
CA ILE A 196 21.58 3.71 -12.86
C ILE A 196 22.15 5.13 -12.70
N ALA A 197 23.48 5.27 -12.68
CA ALA A 197 24.13 6.58 -12.62
C ALA A 197 23.79 7.45 -13.85
N ALA A 198 23.80 6.87 -15.06
CA ALA A 198 23.41 7.56 -16.28
C ALA A 198 21.93 8.04 -16.25
N ALA A 199 21.02 7.24 -15.70
CA ALA A 199 19.63 7.66 -15.47
C ALA A 199 19.55 8.83 -14.49
N GLY A 200 20.37 8.83 -13.43
CA GLY A 200 20.50 9.96 -12.52
C GLY A 200 20.93 11.27 -13.21
N GLU A 201 21.89 11.21 -14.13
CA GLU A 201 22.26 12.39 -14.94
C GLU A 201 21.12 12.81 -15.87
N LYS A 202 20.42 11.85 -16.49
CA LYS A 202 19.27 12.15 -17.36
C LYS A 202 18.12 12.84 -16.60
N LEU A 203 17.90 12.49 -15.34
CA LEU A 203 16.92 13.16 -14.47
C LEU A 203 17.27 14.62 -14.17
N LYS A 204 18.56 14.98 -14.11
CA LYS A 204 18.95 16.40 -13.94
C LYS A 204 18.52 17.24 -15.13
N GLU A 205 18.49 16.67 -16.33
CA GLU A 205 17.94 17.34 -17.52
C GLU A 205 16.42 17.52 -17.43
N LEU A 206 15.71 16.62 -16.75
CA LEU A 206 14.26 16.71 -16.55
C LEU A 206 13.89 17.72 -15.47
N ALA A 207 14.76 17.91 -14.47
CA ALA A 207 14.46 18.68 -13.27
C ALA A 207 13.83 20.07 -13.53
N PRO A 208 14.24 20.85 -14.56
CA PRO A 208 13.57 22.12 -14.89
C PRO A 208 12.08 22.00 -15.26
N ASN A 209 11.64 20.84 -15.74
CA ASN A 209 10.25 20.57 -16.11
C ASN A 209 9.40 20.15 -14.92
N ILE A 210 10.03 19.65 -13.86
CA ILE A 210 9.34 19.18 -12.66
C ILE A 210 8.86 20.37 -11.83
N ARG A 211 7.57 20.40 -11.57
CA ARG A 211 6.93 21.36 -10.66
C ARG A 211 6.69 20.73 -9.30
N ILE A 212 6.15 19.51 -9.27
CA ILE A 212 5.70 18.83 -8.06
C ILE A 212 6.18 17.38 -8.09
N ILE A 213 6.68 16.92 -6.94
CA ILE A 213 6.94 15.49 -6.67
C ILE A 213 6.11 15.13 -5.45
N LYS A 214 5.12 14.26 -5.61
CA LYS A 214 4.13 13.96 -4.56
C LYS A 214 3.46 12.61 -4.84
N ASP A 215 3.25 11.80 -3.82
CA ASP A 215 2.58 10.50 -3.97
C ASP A 215 1.05 10.66 -3.88
N ASP A 216 0.56 11.42 -2.90
CA ASP A 216 -0.86 11.55 -2.64
C ASP A 216 -1.52 12.64 -3.47
N ASN A 217 -2.75 12.41 -3.91
CA ASN A 217 -3.62 13.44 -4.49
C ASN A 217 -3.00 14.24 -5.65
N LEU A 218 -2.09 13.64 -6.44
CA LEU A 218 -1.46 14.31 -7.58
C LEU A 218 -2.47 14.61 -8.70
N GLN A 219 -3.57 13.84 -8.77
CA GLN A 219 -4.67 14.10 -9.69
C GLN A 219 -5.32 15.46 -9.46
N ASP A 220 -5.39 15.93 -8.21
CA ASP A 220 -6.02 17.21 -7.88
C ASP A 220 -5.18 18.39 -8.41
N ASP A 221 -3.85 18.24 -8.41
CA ASP A 221 -2.91 19.21 -8.97
C ASP A 221 -3.08 19.29 -10.51
N LEU A 222 -3.37 18.16 -11.17
CA LEU A 222 -3.69 18.14 -12.60
C LEU A 222 -5.06 18.74 -12.91
N ILE A 223 -6.10 18.39 -12.15
CA ILE A 223 -7.48 18.89 -12.35
C ILE A 223 -7.56 20.39 -12.10
N SER A 224 -6.95 20.88 -11.02
CA SER A 224 -6.87 22.32 -10.72
C SER A 224 -6.02 23.07 -11.75
N GLY A 225 -5.15 22.33 -12.46
CA GLY A 225 -4.31 22.86 -13.50
C GLY A 225 -3.03 23.52 -13.00
N GLU A 226 -2.63 23.22 -11.77
CA GLU A 226 -1.33 23.55 -11.19
C GLU A 226 -0.18 22.87 -11.96
N ILE A 227 -0.42 21.66 -12.46
CA ILE A 227 0.42 20.96 -13.44
C ILE A 227 -0.35 20.74 -14.75
N SER A 228 0.35 20.59 -15.87
CA SER A 228 -0.25 20.33 -17.19
C SER A 228 -0.10 18.89 -17.66
N ALA A 229 0.92 18.19 -17.17
CA ALA A 229 1.18 16.78 -17.41
C ALA A 229 1.64 16.12 -16.11
N ALA A 230 1.34 14.85 -15.94
CA ALA A 230 1.70 14.10 -14.76
C ALA A 230 2.03 12.64 -15.08
N VAL A 231 2.93 12.05 -14.30
CA VAL A 231 3.07 10.58 -14.22
C VAL A 231 2.35 10.11 -12.97
N MET A 232 1.28 9.34 -13.14
CA MET A 232 0.32 8.96 -12.09
C MET A 232 -0.02 7.46 -12.15
N TYR A 233 -0.40 6.90 -11.01
CA TYR A 233 -0.89 5.53 -10.89
C TYR A 233 -2.30 5.45 -11.50
N THR A 234 -2.64 4.30 -12.07
CA THR A 234 -3.96 4.08 -12.70
C THR A 234 -5.16 4.42 -11.82
N SER A 235 -5.06 4.27 -10.49
CA SER A 235 -6.10 4.70 -9.55
C SER A 235 -6.33 6.22 -9.59
N GLN A 236 -5.26 7.00 -9.50
CA GLN A 236 -5.28 8.47 -9.62
C GLN A 236 -5.73 8.92 -11.00
N VAL A 237 -5.28 8.24 -12.05
CA VAL A 237 -5.74 8.50 -13.42
C VAL A 237 -7.24 8.28 -13.54
N THR A 238 -7.77 7.22 -12.96
CA THR A 238 -9.21 6.95 -12.97
C THR A 238 -9.98 8.08 -12.30
N MET A 239 -9.52 8.54 -11.13
CA MET A 239 -10.13 9.69 -10.45
C MET A 239 -10.05 10.98 -11.29
N ALA A 240 -8.89 11.24 -11.91
CA ALA A 240 -8.69 12.39 -12.80
C ALA A 240 -9.68 12.37 -13.98
N MET A 241 -9.78 11.23 -14.67
CA MET A 241 -10.65 11.06 -15.84
C MET A 241 -12.14 11.11 -15.49
N LEU A 242 -12.53 10.66 -14.29
CA LEU A 242 -13.91 10.80 -13.81
C LEU A 242 -14.27 12.26 -13.54
N ALA A 243 -13.33 13.04 -13.02
CA ALA A 243 -13.53 14.47 -12.75
C ALA A 243 -13.47 15.33 -14.02
N ASP A 244 -12.51 15.03 -14.91
CA ASP A 244 -12.31 15.72 -16.18
C ASP A 244 -12.05 14.71 -17.33
N PRO A 245 -13.11 14.31 -18.06
CA PRO A 245 -12.99 13.39 -19.20
C PRO A 245 -12.21 13.94 -20.40
N SER A 246 -11.84 15.22 -20.41
CA SER A 246 -11.06 15.82 -21.51
C SER A 246 -9.56 15.52 -21.44
N LEU A 247 -9.08 15.09 -20.26
CA LEU A 247 -7.70 14.69 -20.06
C LEU A 247 -7.32 13.52 -20.96
N LYS A 248 -6.04 13.46 -21.33
CA LYS A 248 -5.50 12.39 -22.17
C LYS A 248 -4.58 11.48 -21.37
N VAL A 249 -4.82 10.17 -21.47
CA VAL A 249 -3.98 9.12 -20.88
C VAL A 249 -3.08 8.54 -21.95
N VAL A 250 -1.80 8.40 -21.62
CA VAL A 250 -0.75 7.89 -22.50
C VAL A 250 -0.05 6.74 -21.80
N TYR A 251 -0.06 5.58 -22.47
CA TYR A 251 0.81 4.47 -22.14
C TYR A 251 2.16 4.73 -22.82
N PRO A 252 3.25 4.94 -22.05
CA PRO A 252 4.53 5.30 -22.63
C PRO A 252 5.01 4.25 -23.62
N LYS A 253 5.38 4.69 -24.84
CA LYS A 253 5.91 3.80 -25.89
C LYS A 253 7.19 3.06 -25.48
N GLU A 254 7.95 3.64 -24.55
CA GLU A 254 9.15 3.02 -24.00
C GLU A 254 8.82 1.82 -23.08
N GLY A 255 7.56 1.71 -22.62
CA GLY A 255 7.08 0.71 -21.69
C GLY A 255 7.13 1.19 -20.23
N ILE A 256 6.46 0.43 -19.37
CA ILE A 256 6.15 0.80 -17.98
C ILE A 256 6.83 -0.11 -16.93
N GLY A 257 7.66 -1.04 -17.38
CA GLY A 257 8.30 -2.06 -16.54
C GLY A 257 8.72 -3.22 -17.40
#